data_AF-A0A0D2IW87-F1
#
_entry.id   AF-A0A0D2IW87-F1
#
_cell.length_a   1.000
_cell.length_b   1.000
_cell.length_c   1.000
_cell.angle_alpha   90.00
_cell.angle_beta   90.00
_cell.angle_gamma   90.00
#
_symmetry.space_group_name_H-M   'P 1'
#
loop_
_entity.id
_entity.type
_entity.pdbx_description
1 polymer ?
#
loop_
_entity_poly.entity_id
_entity_poly.type
_entity_poly.pdbx_seq_one_letter_code
_entity_poly.pdbx_strand_id
1 'polypeptide(L)'
;MRDASVDGAAAAVDGEAQAGDEEGPLLAVAALRALGLMVHFLREGLLDGALLPHARFEALAGGPGAEADAAVHRGSDAPALMALDGAALESLELLENSAGGTAGTLLALLDHCTTPFGRRRLRRWLVRPLLRAGDIARRQDAVEELMSSLADAAGSARRALAGVCDLERALARLAASAGGEGGGVGREAPHVILYEDVSRKRVKRLVGAVRDMGAVGRALRALDKVRRQKVE
;
A
#
# COMPACT_ATOMS: atom_id res chain seq x y z
N MET A 1 -38.90 22.16 -59.09
CA MET A 1 -38.27 23.08 -60.05
C MET A 1 -37.83 24.31 -59.25
N ARG A 2 -36.51 24.47 -59.05
CA ARG A 2 -35.76 25.61 -58.43
C ARG A 2 -35.86 25.71 -56.90
N ASP A 3 -34.77 25.45 -56.16
CA ASP A 3 -33.57 26.29 -55.86
C ASP A 3 -33.92 27.41 -54.86
N ALA A 4 -33.41 27.43 -53.62
CA ALA A 4 -32.02 27.64 -53.13
C ALA A 4 -31.68 29.14 -52.89
N SER A 5 -31.48 29.50 -51.61
CA SER A 5 -30.52 30.51 -51.07
C SER A 5 -30.88 30.76 -49.59
N VAL A 6 -30.05 30.54 -48.55
CA VAL A 6 -28.63 30.84 -48.24
C VAL A 6 -28.55 31.96 -47.17
N ASP A 7 -27.58 31.80 -46.28
CA ASP A 7 -27.08 32.68 -45.20
C ASP A 7 -27.75 32.57 -43.81
N GLY A 8 -27.03 32.33 -42.71
CA GLY A 8 -25.59 32.32 -42.52
C GLY A 8 -25.18 31.74 -41.16
N ALA A 9 -23.98 31.17 -41.15
CA ALA A 9 -23.27 30.72 -39.96
C ALA A 9 -22.46 31.87 -39.35
N ALA A 10 -22.55 32.01 -38.03
CA ALA A 10 -21.56 32.61 -37.13
C ALA A 10 -21.90 32.05 -35.72
N ALA A 11 -21.12 31.17 -35.09
CA ALA A 11 -19.81 31.43 -34.47
C ALA A 11 -19.86 32.75 -33.66
N ALA A 12 -19.58 32.84 -32.37
CA ALA A 12 -18.80 32.01 -31.48
C ALA A 12 -19.04 32.54 -30.04
N VAL A 13 -18.84 31.66 -29.05
CA VAL A 13 -18.04 31.90 -27.83
C VAL A 13 -18.46 33.07 -26.91
N ASP A 14 -18.88 32.74 -25.70
CA ASP A 14 -18.25 33.24 -24.47
C ASP A 14 -18.94 32.63 -23.23
N GLY A 15 -18.16 31.94 -22.39
CA GLY A 15 -18.61 31.63 -21.02
C GLY A 15 -18.32 30.24 -20.46
N GLU A 16 -17.35 29.48 -20.96
CA GLU A 16 -16.74 28.41 -20.14
C GLU A 16 -15.85 29.06 -19.08
N ALA A 17 -16.49 29.53 -18.01
CA ALA A 17 -15.81 29.99 -16.80
C ALA A 17 -15.07 28.81 -16.17
N GLN A 18 -13.78 29.04 -15.91
CA GLN A 18 -12.84 28.13 -15.26
C GLN A 18 -13.43 27.50 -13.98
N ALA A 19 -13.82 26.23 -14.06
CA ALA A 19 -14.28 25.41 -12.93
C ALA A 19 -13.12 24.70 -12.19
N GLY A 20 -11.86 24.95 -12.56
CA GLY A 20 -10.70 24.20 -12.06
C GLY A 20 -10.10 24.70 -10.74
N ASP A 21 -10.30 25.97 -10.37
CA ASP A 21 -9.55 26.58 -9.25
C ASP A 21 -10.27 26.53 -7.89
N GLU A 22 -11.59 26.28 -7.84
CA GLU A 22 -12.37 26.28 -6.58
C GLU A 22 -12.62 24.88 -5.98
N GLU A 23 -12.40 23.79 -6.71
CA GLU A 23 -12.63 22.42 -6.21
C GLU A 23 -11.54 21.94 -5.23
N GLY A 24 -10.30 22.39 -5.42
CA GLY A 24 -9.15 22.06 -4.58
C GLY A 24 -9.34 22.35 -3.08
N PRO A 25 -9.74 23.58 -2.67
CA PRO A 25 -9.96 23.89 -1.25
C PRO A 25 -11.14 23.13 -0.64
N LEU A 26 -12.20 22.86 -1.42
CA LEU A 26 -13.37 22.11 -0.94
C LEU A 26 -13.02 20.64 -0.64
N LEU A 27 -12.22 20.01 -1.51
CA LEU A 27 -11.70 18.65 -1.29
C LEU A 27 -10.82 18.56 -0.05
N ALA A 28 -9.94 19.54 0.17
CA ALA A 28 -9.09 19.59 1.36
C ALA A 28 -9.92 19.71 2.65
N VAL A 29 -10.95 20.56 2.66
CA VAL A 29 -11.86 20.71 3.80
C VAL A 29 -12.66 19.42 4.05
N ALA A 30 -13.14 18.76 3.00
CA ALA A 30 -13.83 17.47 3.12
C ALA A 30 -12.91 16.38 3.68
N ALA A 31 -11.67 16.30 3.21
CA ALA A 31 -10.67 15.35 3.70
C ALA A 31 -10.36 15.56 5.20
N LEU A 32 -10.19 16.81 5.63
CA LEU A 32 -9.97 17.15 7.04
C LEU A 32 -11.19 16.81 7.91
N ARG A 33 -12.42 17.03 7.42
CA ARG A 33 -13.65 16.62 8.13
C ARG A 33 -13.73 15.10 8.27
N ALA A 34 -13.45 14.35 7.20
CA ALA A 34 -13.42 12.90 7.24
C ALA A 34 -12.37 12.39 8.23
N LEU A 35 -11.17 12.99 8.23
CA LEU A 35 -10.13 12.68 9.20
C LEU A 35 -10.59 12.94 10.65
N GLY A 36 -11.26 14.07 10.89
CA GLY A 36 -11.85 14.40 12.19
C GLY A 36 -12.84 13.35 12.68
N LEU A 37 -13.73 12.87 11.80
CA LEU A 37 -14.68 11.79 12.10
C LEU A 37 -13.96 10.46 12.40
N MET A 38 -12.92 10.12 11.63
CA MET A 38 -12.13 8.91 11.90
C MET A 38 -11.42 8.99 13.25
N VAL A 39 -10.80 10.12 13.58
CA VAL A 39 -10.15 10.32 14.88
C VAL A 39 -11.15 10.23 16.02
N HIS A 40 -12.35 10.80 15.84
CA HIS A 40 -13.43 10.69 16.83
C HIS A 40 -13.87 9.23 17.03
N PHE A 41 -14.10 8.49 15.95
CA PHE A 41 -14.44 7.06 16.02
C PHE A 41 -13.34 6.23 16.70
N LEU A 42 -12.07 6.51 16.41
CA LEU A 42 -10.94 5.83 17.05
C LEU A 42 -10.85 6.14 18.56
N ARG A 43 -11.22 7.34 18.97
CA ARG A 43 -11.31 7.73 20.39
C ARG A 43 -12.43 6.98 21.10
N GLU A 44 -13.62 6.90 20.50
CA GLU A 44 -14.72 6.11 21.06
C GLU A 44 -14.36 4.62 21.18
N GLY A 45 -13.59 4.11 20.21
CA GLY A 45 -13.06 2.74 20.25
C GLY A 45 -11.88 2.53 21.20
N LEU A 46 -11.35 3.58 21.86
CA LEU A 46 -10.13 3.53 22.69
C LEU A 46 -8.90 2.99 21.94
N LEU A 47 -8.82 3.27 20.63
CA LEU A 47 -7.74 2.84 19.73
C LEU A 47 -6.85 4.00 19.28
N ASP A 48 -7.24 5.24 19.57
CA ASP A 48 -6.54 6.45 19.14
C ASP A 48 -5.10 6.50 19.69
N GLY A 49 -4.92 6.24 20.99
CA GLY A 49 -3.59 6.20 21.62
C GLY A 49 -2.68 5.09 21.06
N ALA A 50 -3.26 4.00 20.58
CA ALA A 50 -2.52 2.88 20.01
C ALA A 50 -2.17 3.07 18.53
N LEU A 51 -3.03 3.74 17.76
CA LEU A 51 -2.93 3.81 16.30
C LEU A 51 -2.39 5.16 15.80
N LEU A 52 -2.83 6.29 16.36
CA LEU A 52 -2.47 7.63 15.85
C LEU A 52 -0.97 7.95 15.98
N PRO A 53 -0.27 7.59 17.07
CA PRO A 53 1.17 7.87 17.18
C PRO A 53 2.01 7.16 16.12
N HIS A 54 1.51 6.03 15.60
CA HIS A 54 2.17 5.21 14.59
C HIS A 54 1.51 5.33 13.21
N ALA A 55 0.55 6.24 13.05
CA ALA A 55 -0.19 6.41 11.82
C ALA A 55 0.71 6.96 10.71
N ARG A 56 0.59 6.36 9.52
CA ARG A 56 1.21 6.86 8.30
C ARG A 56 0.12 7.38 7.38
N PHE A 57 0.16 8.68 7.09
CA PHE A 57 -0.76 9.33 6.17
C PHE A 57 -0.15 9.33 4.78
N GLU A 58 -0.84 8.69 3.84
CA GLU A 58 -0.49 8.66 2.42
C GLU A 58 -1.66 9.24 1.63
N ALA A 59 -1.37 10.14 0.69
CA ALA A 59 -2.39 10.64 -0.22
C ALA A 59 -2.88 9.50 -1.13
N LEU A 60 -4.19 9.36 -1.26
CA LEU A 60 -4.77 8.40 -2.19
C LEU A 60 -4.64 8.96 -3.61
N ALA A 61 -3.75 8.37 -4.41
CA ALA A 61 -3.67 8.71 -5.83
C ALA A 61 -4.96 8.25 -6.54
N GLY A 62 -5.59 9.12 -7.32
CA GLY A 62 -6.81 8.78 -8.07
C GLY A 62 -8.09 9.50 -7.65
N GLY A 63 -8.05 10.51 -6.77
CA GLY A 63 -9.22 11.37 -6.50
C GLY A 63 -9.57 12.28 -7.69
N PRO A 64 -10.75 12.94 -7.71
CA PRO A 64 -11.03 14.00 -8.67
C PRO A 64 -9.91 15.05 -8.60
N GLY A 65 -9.13 15.18 -9.69
CA GLY A 65 -7.83 15.89 -9.72
C GLY A 65 -6.62 15.00 -10.07
N ALA A 66 -6.77 13.68 -10.18
CA ALA A 66 -5.70 12.74 -10.50
C ALA A 66 -5.03 12.96 -11.86
N GLU A 67 -5.75 13.56 -12.82
CA GLU A 67 -5.18 13.97 -14.11
C GLU A 67 -4.18 15.14 -13.95
N ALA A 68 -4.41 16.03 -12.98
CA ALA A 68 -3.45 17.08 -12.62
C ALA A 68 -2.26 16.51 -11.84
N ASP A 69 -2.48 15.52 -10.96
CA ASP A 69 -1.39 14.86 -10.23
C ASP A 69 -0.43 14.08 -11.14
N ALA A 70 -0.90 13.48 -12.24
CA ALA A 70 -0.03 12.86 -13.24
C ALA A 70 0.95 13.87 -13.87
N ALA A 71 0.53 15.13 -14.04
CA ALA A 71 1.36 16.22 -14.53
C ALA A 71 2.30 16.80 -13.46
N VAL A 72 1.85 16.89 -12.19
CA VAL A 72 2.61 17.40 -11.03
C VAL A 72 3.70 16.41 -10.56
N HIS A 73 3.50 15.10 -10.75
CA HIS A 73 4.49 14.08 -10.41
C HIS A 73 5.69 14.00 -11.37
N ARG A 74 5.84 14.92 -12.34
CA ARG A 74 7.08 15.05 -13.11
C ARG A 74 8.28 15.55 -12.28
N GLY A 75 8.04 16.11 -11.09
CA GLY A 75 9.09 16.53 -10.14
C GLY A 75 9.13 15.77 -8.81
N SER A 76 8.22 14.82 -8.58
CA SER A 76 8.18 14.02 -7.35
C SER A 76 8.95 12.72 -7.53
N ASP A 77 9.80 12.40 -6.55
CA ASP A 77 10.61 11.16 -6.47
C ASP A 77 9.73 9.90 -6.31
N ALA A 78 8.42 10.06 -6.11
CA ALA A 78 7.46 8.97 -6.06
C ALA A 78 7.23 8.36 -7.47
N PRO A 79 7.14 7.01 -7.58
CA PRO A 79 6.90 6.34 -8.86
C PRO A 79 5.50 6.72 -9.38
N ALA A 80 5.41 7.11 -10.66
CA ALA A 80 4.12 7.31 -11.29
C ALA A 80 3.42 5.95 -11.47
N LEU A 81 2.13 5.89 -11.16
CA LEU A 81 1.32 4.67 -11.13
C LEU A 81 0.19 4.76 -12.14
N MET A 82 -0.18 3.63 -12.73
CA MET A 82 -1.37 3.54 -13.58
C MET A 82 -2.63 3.60 -12.71
N ALA A 83 -3.58 4.44 -13.11
CA ALA A 83 -4.90 4.46 -12.52
C ALA A 83 -5.74 3.32 -13.12
N LEU A 84 -6.31 2.48 -12.25
CA LEU A 84 -7.29 1.46 -12.60
C LEU A 84 -8.57 1.79 -11.84
N ASP A 85 -9.68 1.94 -12.54
CA ASP A 85 -10.99 2.17 -11.94
C ASP A 85 -11.60 0.87 -11.41
N GLY A 86 -12.66 0.98 -10.60
CA GLY A 86 -13.32 -0.19 -10.02
C GLY A 86 -13.80 -1.19 -11.08
N ALA A 87 -14.35 -0.68 -12.19
CA ALA A 87 -14.84 -1.51 -13.29
C ALA A 87 -13.72 -2.30 -13.99
N ALA A 88 -12.54 -1.69 -14.20
CA ALA A 88 -11.38 -2.41 -14.73
C ALA A 88 -10.88 -3.49 -13.75
N LEU A 89 -10.86 -3.20 -12.44
CA LEU A 89 -10.41 -4.18 -11.44
C LEU A 89 -11.30 -5.44 -11.41
N GLU A 90 -12.61 -5.26 -11.57
CA GLU A 90 -13.60 -6.34 -11.60
C GLU A 90 -13.59 -7.09 -12.93
N SER A 91 -13.64 -6.37 -14.07
CA SER A 91 -13.68 -6.98 -15.41
C SER A 91 -12.42 -7.77 -15.77
N LEU A 92 -11.27 -7.41 -15.20
CA LEU A 92 -10.01 -8.12 -15.36
C LEU A 92 -9.78 -9.21 -14.29
N GLU A 93 -10.74 -9.41 -13.38
CA GLU A 93 -10.69 -10.39 -12.28
C GLU A 93 -9.34 -10.38 -11.53
N LEU A 94 -8.84 -9.18 -11.20
CA LEU A 94 -7.48 -9.03 -10.68
C LEU A 94 -7.34 -9.56 -9.25
N LEU A 95 -8.35 -9.30 -8.41
CA LEU A 95 -8.33 -9.62 -6.98
C LEU A 95 -9.36 -10.68 -6.59
N GLU A 96 -10.55 -10.57 -7.17
CA GLU A 96 -11.73 -11.37 -6.90
C GLU A 96 -12.36 -11.71 -8.26
N ASN A 97 -12.92 -12.91 -8.35
CA ASN A 97 -13.63 -13.36 -9.54
C ASN A 97 -15.08 -12.91 -9.50
N SER A 98 -15.81 -13.11 -10.60
CA SER A 98 -17.22 -12.75 -10.74
C SER A 98 -18.16 -13.42 -9.71
N ALA A 99 -17.70 -14.46 -8.99
CA ALA A 99 -18.45 -15.16 -7.95
C ALA A 99 -18.02 -14.77 -6.52
N GLY A 100 -17.16 -13.76 -6.34
CA GLY A 100 -16.67 -13.29 -5.04
C GLY A 100 -15.58 -14.19 -4.42
N GLY A 101 -15.03 -15.13 -5.18
CA GLY A 101 -13.91 -15.98 -4.78
C GLY A 101 -12.57 -15.51 -5.35
N THR A 102 -11.47 -16.13 -4.93
CA THR A 102 -10.13 -15.84 -5.48
C THR A 102 -9.70 -16.80 -6.58
N ALA A 103 -10.47 -17.86 -6.84
CA ALA A 103 -10.13 -18.87 -7.84
C ALA A 103 -10.21 -18.27 -9.26
N GLY A 104 -9.18 -18.50 -10.07
CA GLY A 104 -9.10 -17.97 -11.44
C GLY A 104 -8.61 -16.53 -11.57
N THR A 105 -8.40 -15.82 -10.45
CA THR A 105 -7.92 -14.43 -10.46
C THR A 105 -6.44 -14.30 -10.81
N LEU A 106 -6.02 -13.14 -11.33
CA LEU A 106 -4.61 -12.86 -11.59
C LEU A 106 -3.76 -12.96 -10.32
N LEU A 107 -4.29 -12.48 -9.19
CA LEU A 107 -3.60 -12.61 -7.90
C LEU A 107 -3.36 -14.08 -7.55
N ALA A 108 -4.35 -14.96 -7.70
CA ALA A 108 -4.17 -16.38 -7.40
C ALA A 108 -3.14 -17.06 -8.32
N LEU A 109 -3.04 -16.63 -9.58
CA LEU A 109 -2.05 -17.13 -10.52
C LEU A 109 -0.61 -16.72 -10.15
N LEU A 110 -0.40 -15.47 -9.74
CA LEU A 110 0.93 -14.91 -9.51
C LEU A 110 1.45 -15.07 -8.07
N ASP A 111 0.56 -15.41 -7.13
CA ASP A 111 0.90 -15.43 -5.71
C ASP A 111 1.69 -16.68 -5.29
N HIS A 112 3.01 -16.56 -5.40
CA HIS A 112 3.98 -17.52 -4.86
C HIS A 112 4.71 -16.99 -3.61
N CYS A 113 4.15 -15.95 -2.97
CA CYS A 113 4.76 -15.31 -1.81
C CYS A 113 4.77 -16.25 -0.59
N THR A 114 5.92 -16.39 0.07
CA THR A 114 6.03 -17.17 1.31
C THR A 114 5.61 -16.38 2.55
N THR A 115 5.68 -15.05 2.51
CA THR A 115 5.36 -14.20 3.67
C THR A 115 4.04 -13.46 3.49
N PRO A 116 3.27 -13.24 4.58
CA PRO A 116 2.00 -12.50 4.51
C PRO A 116 2.16 -11.05 4.04
N PHE A 117 3.24 -10.38 4.46
CA PHE A 117 3.55 -9.02 4.02
C PHE A 117 3.97 -8.97 2.55
N GLY A 118 4.66 -10.01 2.05
CA GLY A 118 4.96 -10.15 0.63
C GLY A 118 3.69 -10.27 -0.22
N ARG A 119 2.73 -11.10 0.21
CA ARG A 119 1.41 -11.23 -0.44
C ARG A 119 0.66 -9.90 -0.49
N ARG A 120 0.67 -9.12 0.60
CA ARG A 120 0.06 -7.78 0.63
C ARG A 120 0.76 -6.80 -0.30
N ARG A 121 2.11 -6.87 -0.39
CA ARG A 121 2.90 -6.07 -1.34
C ARG A 121 2.50 -6.40 -2.77
N LEU A 122 2.41 -7.68 -3.11
CA LEU A 122 2.02 -8.15 -4.44
C LEU A 122 0.61 -7.65 -4.81
N ARG A 123 -0.36 -7.79 -3.90
CA ARG A 123 -1.72 -7.25 -4.10
C ARG A 123 -1.69 -5.76 -4.43
N ARG A 124 -0.90 -4.95 -3.71
CA ARG A 124 -0.75 -3.51 -3.99
C ARG A 124 -0.13 -3.24 -5.36
N TRP A 125 0.85 -4.04 -5.78
CA TRP A 125 1.51 -3.88 -7.08
C TRP A 125 0.59 -4.23 -8.26
N LEU A 126 -0.31 -5.19 -8.10
CA LEU A 126 -1.28 -5.54 -9.15
C LEU A 126 -2.34 -4.46 -9.34
N VAL A 127 -2.84 -3.88 -8.24
CA VAL A 127 -3.88 -2.83 -8.29
C VAL A 127 -3.31 -1.47 -8.73
N ARG A 128 -2.01 -1.24 -8.51
CA ARG A 128 -1.33 0.00 -8.87
C ARG A 128 -0.05 -0.31 -9.66
N PRO A 129 -0.18 -0.67 -10.96
CA PRO A 129 0.97 -0.90 -11.84
C PRO A 129 1.85 0.34 -11.96
N LEU A 130 3.13 0.14 -12.27
CA LEU A 130 4.07 1.24 -12.54
C LEU A 130 3.80 1.83 -13.93
N LEU A 131 3.95 3.15 -14.07
CA LEU A 131 3.81 3.87 -15.34
C LEU A 131 5.16 4.20 -15.99
N ARG A 132 6.20 4.46 -15.18
CA ARG A 132 7.53 4.87 -15.68
C ARG A 132 8.30 3.66 -16.19
N ALA A 133 8.72 3.71 -17.45
CA ALA A 133 9.55 2.68 -18.08
C ALA A 133 10.81 2.33 -17.28
N GLY A 134 11.49 3.33 -16.69
CA GLY A 134 12.68 3.11 -15.87
C GLY A 134 12.41 2.29 -14.60
N ASP A 135 11.26 2.49 -13.94
CA ASP A 135 10.89 1.72 -12.75
C ASP A 135 10.46 0.29 -13.12
N ILE A 136 9.84 0.13 -14.30
CA ILE A 136 9.47 -1.18 -14.86
C ILE A 136 10.74 -1.99 -15.17
N ALA A 137 11.70 -1.39 -15.89
CA ALA A 137 12.98 -2.01 -16.22
C ALA A 137 13.72 -2.46 -14.97
N ARG A 138 13.81 -1.62 -13.93
CA ARG A 138 14.43 -2.00 -12.64
C ARG A 138 13.79 -3.23 -12.00
N ARG A 139 12.47 -3.41 -12.13
CA ARG A 139 11.80 -4.63 -11.63
C ARG A 139 12.12 -5.84 -12.49
N GLN A 140 12.18 -5.68 -13.81
CA GLN A 140 12.55 -6.74 -14.74
C GLN A 140 13.99 -7.19 -14.49
N ASP A 141 14.93 -6.26 -14.35
CA ASP A 141 16.33 -6.53 -14.00
C ASP A 141 16.43 -7.32 -12.69
N ALA A 142 15.66 -6.92 -11.66
CA ALA A 142 15.64 -7.63 -10.38
C ALA A 142 15.10 -9.06 -10.51
N VAL A 143 14.10 -9.30 -11.36
CA VAL A 143 13.58 -10.64 -11.63
C VAL A 143 14.62 -11.48 -12.38
N GLU A 144 15.26 -10.92 -13.40
CA GLU A 144 16.33 -11.59 -14.15
C GLU A 144 17.50 -11.97 -13.25
N GLU A 145 17.93 -11.06 -12.36
CA GLU A 145 19.01 -11.30 -11.39
C GLU A 145 18.65 -12.45 -10.42
N LEU A 146 17.39 -12.50 -9.97
CA LEU A 146 16.87 -13.55 -9.09
C LEU A 146 16.73 -14.91 -9.78
N MET A 147 16.43 -14.94 -11.07
CA MET A 147 16.31 -16.17 -11.85
C MET A 147 17.65 -16.72 -12.34
N SER A 148 18.64 -15.84 -12.51
CA SER A 148 19.98 -16.20 -12.99
C SER A 148 20.98 -16.31 -11.84
N SER A 149 21.76 -15.26 -11.58
CA SER A 149 22.88 -15.27 -10.64
C SER A 149 22.51 -15.52 -9.19
N LEU A 150 21.31 -15.15 -8.76
CA LEU A 150 20.89 -15.30 -7.37
C LEU A 150 19.99 -16.52 -7.14
N ALA A 151 19.78 -17.40 -8.13
CA ALA A 151 18.81 -18.50 -8.02
C ALA A 151 18.98 -19.35 -6.75
N ASP A 152 20.21 -19.79 -6.45
CA ASP A 152 20.50 -20.60 -5.26
C ASP A 152 20.32 -19.81 -3.95
N ALA A 153 20.79 -18.55 -3.94
CA ALA A 153 20.66 -17.66 -2.79
C ALA A 153 19.20 -17.30 -2.52
N ALA A 154 18.40 -17.10 -3.57
CA ALA A 154 16.97 -16.85 -3.53
C ALA A 154 16.21 -18.07 -3.00
N GLY A 155 16.58 -19.29 -3.42
CA GLY A 155 16.05 -20.53 -2.86
C GLY A 155 16.32 -20.66 -1.36
N SER A 156 17.54 -20.32 -0.92
CA SER A 156 17.91 -20.30 0.50
C SER A 156 17.14 -19.24 1.30
N ALA A 157 17.04 -18.02 0.75
CA ALA A 157 16.27 -16.93 1.34
C ALA A 157 14.78 -17.31 1.46
N ARG A 158 14.20 -17.92 0.43
CA ARG A 158 12.81 -18.41 0.44
C ARG A 158 12.56 -19.39 1.57
N ARG A 159 13.46 -20.35 1.79
CA ARG A 159 13.39 -21.30 2.92
C ARG A 159 13.48 -20.59 4.27
N ALA A 160 14.39 -19.63 4.41
CA ALA A 160 14.53 -18.85 5.64
C ALA A 160 13.27 -18.01 5.94
N LEU A 161 12.62 -17.45 4.90
CA LEU A 161 11.43 -16.63 5.02
C LEU A 161 10.15 -17.43 5.27
N ALA A 162 10.10 -18.71 4.92
CA ALA A 162 8.90 -19.54 5.11
C ALA A 162 8.48 -19.70 6.59
N GLY A 163 9.41 -19.56 7.53
CA GLY A 163 9.13 -19.65 8.96
C GLY A 163 8.89 -18.30 9.65
N VAL A 164 8.91 -17.19 8.92
CA VAL A 164 8.80 -15.84 9.47
C VAL A 164 7.34 -15.49 9.74
N CYS A 165 7.03 -14.97 10.93
CA CYS A 165 5.69 -14.50 11.26
C CYS A 165 5.29 -13.26 10.44
N ASP A 166 4.01 -12.87 10.53
CA ASP A 166 3.54 -11.61 9.95
C ASP A 166 4.13 -10.41 10.73
N LEU A 167 5.36 -10.03 10.36
CA LEU A 167 6.14 -8.99 11.04
C LEU A 167 5.44 -7.64 11.04
N GLU A 168 4.81 -7.22 9.94
CA GLU A 168 4.10 -5.93 9.88
C GLU A 168 2.99 -5.88 10.95
N ARG A 169 2.18 -6.95 11.06
CA ARG A 169 1.11 -7.00 12.06
C ARG A 169 1.65 -7.23 13.47
N ALA A 170 2.71 -8.01 13.63
CA ALA A 170 3.34 -8.25 14.92
C ALA A 170 3.91 -6.95 15.50
N LEU A 171 4.62 -6.16 14.69
CA LEU A 171 5.17 -4.87 15.08
C LEU A 171 4.07 -3.85 15.39
N ALA A 172 3.02 -3.76 14.57
CA ALA A 172 1.88 -2.88 14.84
C ALA A 172 1.21 -3.19 16.18
N ARG A 173 1.05 -4.49 16.51
CA ARG A 173 0.49 -4.92 17.80
C ARG A 173 1.42 -4.61 18.97
N LEU A 174 2.73 -4.78 18.80
CA LEU A 174 3.72 -4.47 19.83
C LEU A 174 3.76 -2.96 20.11
N ALA A 175 3.78 -2.14 19.05
CA ALA A 175 3.74 -0.69 19.13
C ALA A 175 2.47 -0.19 19.82
N ALA A 176 1.31 -0.75 19.46
CA ALA A 176 0.03 -0.47 20.11
C ALA A 176 0.04 -0.82 21.62
N SER A 177 0.73 -1.89 22.02
CA SER A 177 0.82 -2.29 23.43
C SER A 177 1.92 -1.58 24.24
N ALA A 178 2.78 -0.82 23.56
CA ALA A 178 3.87 -0.07 24.17
C ALA A 178 3.53 1.42 24.33
N GLY A 179 2.71 1.96 23.42
CA GLY A 179 2.40 3.39 23.33
C GLY A 179 1.14 3.79 24.09
N GLY A 180 1.30 4.15 25.36
CA GLY A 180 0.30 4.91 26.09
C GLY A 180 0.98 5.72 27.19
N GLU A 181 1.15 7.03 26.98
CA GLU A 181 1.42 7.95 28.08
C GLU A 181 0.25 7.81 29.08
N GLY A 182 0.53 7.28 30.27
CA GLY A 182 -0.49 6.99 31.29
C GLY A 182 -0.75 5.50 31.59
N GLY A 183 0.09 4.59 31.10
CA GLY A 183 0.02 3.18 31.50
C GLY A 183 -1.05 2.40 30.73
N GLY A 184 -1.02 2.45 29.40
CA GLY A 184 -1.95 1.70 28.55
C GLY A 184 -3.36 2.29 28.52
N VAL A 185 -4.06 2.07 27.40
CA VAL A 185 -5.43 2.55 27.17
C VAL A 185 -6.36 1.34 26.99
N GLY A 186 -7.63 1.48 27.38
CA GLY A 186 -8.62 0.42 27.26
C GLY A 186 -8.28 -0.82 28.10
N ARG A 187 -8.21 -2.00 27.46
CA ARG A 187 -7.91 -3.29 28.13
C ARG A 187 -6.54 -3.31 28.81
N GLU A 188 -5.63 -2.43 28.40
CA GLU A 188 -4.26 -2.39 28.92
C GLU A 188 -4.02 -1.27 29.93
N ALA A 189 -5.08 -0.55 30.34
CA ALA A 189 -5.00 0.53 31.32
C ALA A 189 -4.59 0.03 32.72
N PRO A 190 -3.96 0.86 33.56
CA PRO A 190 -3.30 0.38 34.78
C PRO A 190 -4.30 -0.06 35.86
N HIS A 191 -5.54 0.41 35.75
CA HIS A 191 -6.64 0.05 36.63
C HIS A 191 -7.38 -1.24 36.20
N VAL A 192 -7.01 -1.85 35.07
CA VAL A 192 -7.65 -3.07 34.56
C VAL A 192 -6.93 -4.30 35.11
N ILE A 193 -7.63 -5.07 35.94
CA ILE A 193 -7.11 -6.33 36.48
C ILE A 193 -7.40 -7.45 35.48
N LEU A 194 -6.34 -8.03 34.91
CA LEU A 194 -6.41 -9.18 34.02
C LEU A 194 -6.03 -10.46 34.78
N TYR A 195 -6.86 -11.49 34.67
CA TYR A 195 -6.60 -12.81 35.26
C TYR A 195 -5.63 -13.66 34.43
N GLU A 196 -5.27 -13.21 33.23
CA GLU A 196 -4.30 -13.85 32.35
C GLU A 196 -2.98 -13.08 32.32
N ASP A 197 -1.86 -13.82 32.22
CA ASP A 197 -0.53 -13.22 32.06
C ASP A 197 -0.33 -12.71 30.62
N VAL A 198 -0.78 -11.49 30.39
CA VAL A 198 -0.62 -10.79 29.11
C VAL A 198 0.84 -10.43 28.86
N SER A 199 1.59 -10.09 29.92
CA SER A 199 3.00 -9.71 29.85
C SER A 199 3.86 -10.82 29.24
N ARG A 200 3.67 -12.07 29.68
CA ARG A 200 4.37 -13.23 29.11
C ARG A 200 4.03 -13.44 27.63
N LYS A 201 2.76 -13.26 27.23
CA LYS A 201 2.36 -13.33 25.81
C LYS A 201 3.02 -12.22 24.99
N ARG A 202 3.13 -10.99 25.52
CA ARG A 202 3.81 -9.87 24.86
C ARG A 202 5.30 -10.14 24.68
N VAL A 203 6.00 -10.53 25.74
CA VAL A 203 7.43 -10.87 25.68
C VAL A 203 7.67 -12.00 24.67
N LYS A 204 6.84 -13.05 24.66
CA LYS A 204 6.95 -14.13 23.68
C LYS A 204 6.79 -13.63 22.23
N ARG A 205 5.84 -12.73 21.98
CA ARG A 205 5.66 -12.10 20.65
C ARG A 205 6.84 -11.22 20.26
N LEU A 206 7.36 -10.41 21.19
CA LEU A 206 8.52 -9.56 20.97
C LEU A 206 9.76 -10.38 20.62
N VAL A 207 10.07 -11.40 21.43
CA VAL A 207 11.20 -12.31 21.18
C VAL A 207 11.05 -13.02 19.83
N GLY A 208 9.84 -13.48 19.50
CA GLY A 208 9.53 -14.06 18.19
C GLY A 208 9.79 -13.08 17.04
N ALA A 209 9.27 -11.84 17.14
CA ALA A 209 9.47 -10.81 16.13
C ALA A 209 10.95 -10.46 15.95
N VAL A 210 11.72 -10.32 17.03
CA VAL A 210 13.17 -10.03 16.97
C VAL A 210 13.95 -11.16 16.29
N ARG A 211 13.64 -12.41 16.65
CA ARG A 211 14.24 -13.58 16.01
C ARG A 211 13.95 -13.62 14.50
N ASP A 212 12.71 -13.33 14.13
CA ASP A 212 12.25 -13.35 12.75
C ASP A 212 12.84 -12.19 11.93
N MET A 213 12.94 -10.99 12.51
CA MET A 213 13.69 -9.87 11.92
C MET A 213 15.16 -10.25 11.68
N GLY A 214 15.78 -10.98 12.61
CA GLY A 214 17.12 -11.53 12.44
C GLY A 214 17.21 -12.53 11.28
N ALA A 215 16.19 -13.37 11.08
CA ALA A 215 16.12 -14.31 9.96
C ALA A 215 16.00 -13.59 8.61
N VAL A 216 15.12 -12.59 8.51
CA VAL A 216 15.00 -11.72 7.33
C VAL A 216 16.33 -11.03 7.03
N GLY A 217 16.97 -10.44 8.04
CA GLY A 217 18.26 -9.76 7.87
C GLY A 217 19.39 -10.69 7.40
N ARG A 218 19.42 -11.95 7.85
CA ARG A 218 20.37 -12.95 7.34
C ARG A 218 20.09 -13.32 5.89
N ALA A 219 18.82 -13.47 5.51
CA ALA A 219 18.43 -13.78 4.14
C ALA A 219 18.83 -12.65 3.18
N LEU A 220 18.59 -11.39 3.56
CA LEU A 220 18.99 -10.22 2.77
C LEU A 220 20.52 -10.12 2.62
N ARG A 221 21.27 -10.29 3.73
CA ARG A 221 22.74 -10.29 3.67
C ARG A 221 23.31 -11.40 2.79
N ALA A 222 22.66 -12.56 2.74
CA ALA A 222 23.09 -13.64 1.86
C ALA A 222 22.90 -13.28 0.37
N LEU A 223 21.78 -12.65 0.03
CA LEU A 223 21.54 -12.14 -1.33
C LEU A 223 22.54 -11.05 -1.71
N ASP A 224 22.76 -10.07 -0.82
CA ASP A 224 23.71 -8.98 -1.06
C ASP A 224 25.16 -9.48 -1.21
N LYS A 225 25.54 -10.54 -0.47
CA LYS A 225 26.88 -11.13 -0.59
C LYS A 225 27.12 -11.68 -1.99
N VAL A 226 26.17 -12.46 -2.52
CA VAL A 226 26.30 -13.03 -3.87
C VAL A 226 26.25 -11.94 -4.94
N ARG A 227 25.42 -10.92 -4.74
CA ARG A 227 25.35 -9.75 -5.62
C ARG A 227 26.68 -9.01 -5.70
N ARG A 228 27.37 -8.80 -4.56
CA ARG A 228 28.68 -8.11 -4.52
C ARG A 228 29.81 -8.92 -5.14
N GLN A 229 29.82 -10.24 -4.95
CA GLN A 229 30.85 -11.14 -5.50
C GLN A 229 30.91 -11.18 -7.03
N LYS A 230 29.93 -10.61 -7.72
CA LYS A 230 29.84 -10.56 -9.17
C LYS A 230 30.15 -9.16 -9.74
N VAL A 231 30.22 -8.14 -8.88
CA VAL A 231 30.58 -6.76 -9.27
C VAL A 231 32.11 -6.57 -9.25
N GLU A 232 32.83 -7.44 -8.53
CA GLU A 232 34.29 -7.63 -8.60
C GLU A 232 34.66 -8.65 -9.68
#